data_AF-A0A955QIX5-F1
#
_entry.id   AF-A0A955QIX5-F1
#
_cell.length_a   1.000
_cell.length_b   1.000
_cell.length_c   1.000
_cell.angle_alpha   90.00
_cell.angle_beta   90.00
_cell.angle_gamma   90.00
#
_symmetry.space_group_name_H-M   'P 1'
#
loop_
_entity.id
_entity.type
_entity.pdbx_description
1 polymer ?
#
loop_
_entity_poly.entity_id
_entity_poly.type
_entity_poly.pdbx_seq_one_letter_code
_entity_poly.pdbx_strand_id
1 'polypeptide(L)'
;MMTEKNSKPDGIRIQLKGLRTTKDMRAMLHEAINRLEDLGITHLRGSNFYVTPADKEGSPVMPRQHRKKITSITIEEPYRSAAEEHGL
;
A
#
# COMPACT_ATOMS: atom_id res chain seq x y z
N MET A 1 -1.03 -41.82 -3.15
CA MET A 1 -0.72 -40.58 -2.41
C MET A 1 -0.32 -39.52 -3.42
N MET A 2 -1.20 -38.55 -3.69
CA MET A 2 -0.82 -37.36 -4.44
C MET A 2 -0.09 -36.43 -3.47
N THR A 3 1.16 -36.11 -3.78
CA THR A 3 1.92 -35.07 -3.08
C THR A 3 1.31 -33.72 -3.44
N GLU A 4 0.63 -33.09 -2.48
CA GLU A 4 0.28 -31.67 -2.60
C GLU A 4 1.59 -30.90 -2.77
N LYS A 5 1.85 -30.44 -4.00
CA LYS A 5 2.86 -29.42 -4.24
C LYS A 5 2.52 -28.26 -3.31
N ASN A 6 3.44 -27.93 -2.42
CA ASN A 6 3.39 -26.75 -1.57
C ASN A 6 3.40 -25.49 -2.45
N SER A 7 2.25 -25.19 -3.07
CA SER A 7 2.03 -23.98 -3.85
C SER A 7 2.06 -22.84 -2.85
N LYS A 8 3.03 -21.94 -3.00
CA LYS A 8 3.02 -20.67 -2.26
C LYS A 8 1.62 -20.09 -2.41
N PRO A 9 0.95 -19.68 -1.31
CA PRO A 9 -0.39 -19.13 -1.42
C PRO A 9 -0.37 -17.97 -2.41
N ASP A 10 -1.31 -18.00 -3.36
CA ASP A 10 -1.49 -16.91 -4.30
C ASP A 10 -1.83 -15.64 -3.52
N GLY A 11 -1.06 -14.57 -3.73
CA GLY A 11 -1.31 -13.30 -3.08
C GLY A 11 -2.64 -12.69 -3.51
N ILE A 12 -3.27 -11.91 -2.64
CA ILE A 12 -4.50 -11.20 -2.97
C ILE A 12 -4.17 -9.91 -3.75
N ARG A 13 -4.79 -9.74 -4.92
CA ARG A 13 -4.67 -8.51 -5.71
C ARG A 13 -5.74 -7.50 -5.32
N ILE A 14 -5.33 -6.35 -4.79
CA ILE A 14 -6.20 -5.19 -4.54
C ILE A 14 -6.07 -4.22 -5.72
N GLN A 15 -7.19 -3.86 -6.36
CA GLN A 15 -7.22 -2.92 -7.48
C GLN A 15 -7.97 -1.64 -7.09
N LEU A 16 -7.27 -0.51 -7.08
CA LEU A 16 -7.84 0.82 -6.87
C LEU A 16 -7.81 1.56 -8.21
N LYS A 17 -8.98 1.86 -8.79
CA LYS A 17 -9.12 2.35 -10.17
C LYS A 17 -9.50 3.84 -10.26
N GLY A 18 -9.01 4.49 -11.31
CA GLY A 18 -9.39 5.85 -11.71
C GLY A 18 -8.42 6.93 -11.23
N LEU A 19 -8.64 8.16 -11.71
CA LEU A 19 -7.94 9.35 -11.21
C LEU A 19 -8.54 9.76 -9.87
N ARG A 20 -7.70 9.83 -8.84
CA ARG A 20 -8.12 10.06 -7.45
C ARG A 20 -7.14 10.99 -6.76
N THR A 21 -7.64 11.76 -5.81
CA THR A 21 -6.76 12.53 -4.94
C THR A 21 -6.02 11.59 -3.97
N THR A 22 -4.92 12.05 -3.37
CA THR A 22 -4.25 11.29 -2.30
C THR A 22 -5.13 11.09 -1.07
N LYS A 23 -6.11 11.98 -0.85
CA LYS A 23 -7.14 11.85 0.20
C LYS A 23 -8.08 10.68 -0.08
N ASP A 24 -8.61 10.59 -1.29
CA ASP A 24 -9.47 9.46 -1.70
C ASP A 24 -8.68 8.16 -1.66
N MET A 25 -7.43 8.19 -2.12
CA MET A 25 -6.55 7.02 -2.10
C MET A 25 -6.34 6.49 -0.67
N ARG A 26 -6.15 7.38 0.30
CA ARG A 26 -6.07 7.01 1.72
C ARG A 26 -7.33 6.28 2.18
N ALA A 27 -8.51 6.83 1.90
CA ALA A 27 -9.78 6.21 2.28
C ALA A 27 -9.96 4.83 1.62
N MET A 28 -9.63 4.71 0.32
CA MET A 28 -9.71 3.45 -0.43
C MET A 28 -8.74 2.39 0.11
N LEU A 29 -7.54 2.79 0.56
CA LEU A 29 -6.59 1.88 1.20
C LEU A 29 -7.12 1.38 2.55
N HIS A 30 -7.68 2.26 3.38
CA HIS A 30 -8.32 1.83 4.63
C HIS A 30 -9.46 0.85 4.38
N GLU A 31 -10.33 1.12 3.40
CA GLU A 31 -11.40 0.19 3.04
C GLU A 31 -10.85 -1.17 2.57
N ALA A 32 -9.76 -1.16 1.80
CA ALA A 32 -9.13 -2.38 1.34
C ALA A 32 -8.53 -3.22 2.48
N ILE A 33 -7.94 -2.58 3.50
CA ILE A 33 -7.46 -3.25 4.70
C ILE A 33 -8.63 -3.83 5.51
N ASN A 34 -9.68 -3.05 5.76
CA ASN A 34 -10.87 -3.53 6.46
C ASN A 34 -11.45 -4.79 5.79
N ARG A 35 -11.51 -4.81 4.45
CA ARG A 35 -11.96 -5.99 3.70
C ARG A 35 -11.06 -7.22 3.88
N LEU A 36 -9.75 -7.04 4.08
CA LEU A 36 -8.86 -8.16 4.40
C LEU A 36 -9.14 -8.68 5.81
N GLU A 37 -9.33 -7.77 6.77
CA GLU A 37 -9.66 -8.11 8.16
C GLU A 37 -11.02 -8.83 8.27
N ASP A 38 -12.02 -8.39 7.53
CA ASP A 38 -13.34 -9.04 7.43
C ASP A 38 -13.25 -10.49 6.90
N LEU A 39 -12.21 -10.79 6.09
CA LEU A 39 -11.90 -12.14 5.62
C LEU A 39 -11.07 -12.96 6.63
N GLY A 40 -10.78 -12.41 7.81
CA GLY A 40 -9.96 -13.03 8.85
C GLY A 40 -8.46 -12.96 8.60
N ILE A 41 -8.00 -12.15 7.63
CA ILE A 41 -6.58 -11.99 7.31
C ILE A 41 -5.97 -10.96 8.25
N THR A 42 -5.15 -11.43 9.19
CA THR A 42 -4.57 -10.60 10.25
C THR A 42 -3.07 -10.32 10.08
N HIS A 43 -2.40 -11.03 9.17
CA HIS A 43 -0.95 -10.92 8.98
C HIS A 43 -0.61 -10.92 7.49
N LEU A 44 0.30 -10.04 7.08
CA LEU A 44 0.81 -9.93 5.71
C LEU A 44 2.34 -10.02 5.70
N ARG A 45 2.92 -10.70 4.70
CA ARG A 45 4.37 -10.80 4.53
C ARG A 45 4.88 -9.80 3.49
N GLY A 46 4.99 -8.54 3.91
CA GLY A 46 5.40 -7.44 3.04
C GLY A 46 4.37 -7.16 1.92
N SER A 47 4.41 -5.96 1.36
CA SER A 47 3.51 -5.57 0.28
C SER A 47 4.14 -4.47 -0.55
N ASN A 48 3.98 -4.55 -1.86
CA ASN A 48 4.42 -3.48 -2.77
C ASN A 48 3.21 -2.67 -3.20
N PHE A 49 3.33 -1.35 -3.11
CA PHE A 49 2.29 -0.43 -3.53
C PHE A 49 2.85 0.48 -4.61
N TYR A 50 2.41 0.25 -5.85
CA TYR A 50 2.84 1.02 -7.01
C TYR A 50 1.83 2.14 -7.28
N VAL A 51 2.34 3.36 -7.35
CA VAL A 51 1.55 4.56 -7.67
C VAL A 51 2.10 5.22 -8.93
N THR A 52 1.19 5.71 -9.77
CA THR A 52 1.53 6.53 -10.94
C THR A 52 1.04 7.95 -10.65
N PRO A 53 1.90 8.87 -10.18
CA PRO A 53 1.49 10.22 -9.87
C PRO A 53 1.00 10.94 -11.13
N ALA A 54 -0.10 11.66 -10.98
CA ALA A 54 -0.67 12.49 -12.03
C ALA A 54 -1.17 13.81 -11.44
N ASP A 55 -1.31 14.82 -12.29
CA ASP A 55 -1.99 16.06 -11.93
C ASP A 55 -3.51 15.87 -11.91
N LYS A 56 -4.24 16.96 -11.62
CA LYS A 56 -5.71 16.95 -11.55
C LYS A 56 -6.41 16.61 -12.88
N GLU A 57 -5.72 16.75 -14.01
CA GLU A 57 -6.24 16.43 -15.35
C GLU A 57 -5.83 15.00 -15.78
N GLY A 58 -5.02 14.31 -14.97
CA GLY A 58 -4.53 12.97 -15.25
C GLY A 58 -3.20 12.94 -16.01
N SER A 59 -2.55 14.08 -16.22
CA SER A 59 -1.23 14.11 -16.88
C SER A 59 -0.16 13.55 -15.92
N PRO A 60 0.74 12.67 -16.39
CA PRO A 60 1.77 12.10 -15.53
C PRO A 60 2.68 13.15 -14.88
N VAL A 61 2.96 12.98 -13.59
CA VAL A 61 3.87 13.85 -12.82
C VAL A 61 5.06 13.04 -12.34
N MET A 62 6.26 13.61 -12.45
CA MET A 62 7.49 13.00 -11.95
C MET A 62 7.90 13.60 -10.60
N PRO A 63 7.67 12.89 -9.47
CA PRO A 63 8.00 13.42 -8.15
C PRO A 63 9.51 13.58 -7.99
N ARG A 64 9.91 14.67 -7.34
CA ARG A 64 11.31 15.00 -7.05
C ARG A 64 11.48 15.47 -5.62
N GLN A 65 12.60 15.09 -5.00
CA GLN A 65 13.06 15.59 -3.71
C GLN A 65 14.51 16.05 -3.86
N HIS A 66 14.84 17.27 -3.43
CA HIS A 66 16.17 17.85 -3.61
C HIS A 66 16.71 17.72 -5.04
N ARG A 67 15.85 18.01 -6.04
CA ARG A 67 16.09 17.87 -7.49
C ARG A 67 16.30 16.43 -8.00
N LYS A 68 16.40 15.43 -7.13
CA LYS A 68 16.50 14.01 -7.50
C LYS A 68 15.12 13.41 -7.74
N LYS A 69 15.01 12.55 -8.76
CA LYS A 69 13.79 11.78 -9.04
C LYS A 69 13.55 10.79 -7.90
N ILE A 70 12.33 10.73 -7.40
CA ILE A 70 11.91 9.69 -6.46
C ILE A 70 11.44 8.48 -7.28
N THR A 71 12.07 7.32 -7.06
CA THR A 71 11.73 6.07 -7.75
C THR A 71 11.09 5.04 -6.83
N SER A 72 11.30 5.17 -5.52
CA SER A 72 10.74 4.28 -4.50
C SER A 72 10.63 5.02 -3.17
N ILE A 73 9.65 4.62 -2.36
CA ILE A 73 9.52 4.99 -0.96
C ILE A 73 9.45 3.68 -0.19
N THR A 74 10.35 3.48 0.76
CA THR A 74 10.39 2.30 1.64
C THR A 74 9.99 2.75 3.04
N ILE A 75 9.04 2.02 3.65
CA ILE A 75 8.63 2.21 5.03
C ILE A 75 8.91 0.87 5.72
N GLU A 76 9.90 0.84 6.61
CA GLU A 76 10.39 -0.40 7.22
C GLU A 76 9.61 -0.77 8.48
N GLU A 77 9.12 0.21 9.21
CA GLU A 77 8.36 0.01 10.44
C GLU A 77 6.93 0.53 10.32
N PRO A 78 5.96 -0.10 11.01
CA PRO A 78 4.65 0.50 11.21
C PRO A 78 4.80 1.92 11.76
N TYR A 79 3.90 2.81 11.35
CA TYR A 79 3.84 4.14 11.97
C TYR A 79 3.68 3.98 13.48
N ARG A 80 4.64 4.49 14.25
CA ARG A 80 4.48 4.73 15.68
C ARG A 80 4.03 6.16 15.86
N SER A 81 2.95 6.36 16.61
CA SER A 81 2.56 7.71 16.99
C SER A 81 3.62 8.36 17.88
N ALA A 82 3.68 9.69 17.89
CA ALA A 82 4.57 10.42 18.81
C ALA A 82 4.28 10.10 20.28
N ALA A 83 3.04 9.70 20.61
CA ALA A 83 2.68 9.24 21.95
C ALA A 83 3.33 7.90 22.28
N GLU A 84 3.30 6.93 21.36
CA GLU A 84 3.97 5.64 21.53
C GLU A 84 5.50 5.77 21.52
N GLU A 85 6.06 6.76 20.81
CA GLU A 85 7.50 7.05 20.79
C GLU A 85 8.00 7.68 22.09
N HIS A 86 7.15 8.47 22.77
CA HIS A 86 7.45 9.09 24.06
C HIS A 86 6.89 8.34 25.28
N GLY A 87 6.25 7.19 25.07
CA GLY A 87 5.70 6.35 26.15
C GLY A 87 4.53 7.00 26.91
N LEU A 88 3.73 7.83 26.25
CA LEU A 88 2.54 8.50 26.80
C LEU A 88 1.26 7.74 26.50
#